data_AF-A0A8H7QPY3-F1
#
_entry.id   AF-A0A8H7QPY3-F1
#
_cell.length_a   1.000
_cell.length_b   1.000
_cell.length_c   1.000
_cell.angle_alpha   90.00
_cell.angle_beta   90.00
_cell.angle_gamma   90.00
#
_symmetry.space_group_name_H-M   'P 1'
#
loop_
_entity.id
_entity.type
_entity.pdbx_description
1 polymer ?
#
loop_
_entity_poly.entity_id
_entity_poly.type
_entity_poly.pdbx_seq_one_letter_code
_entity_poly.pdbx_strand_id
1 'polypeptide(L)'
;APLCYFLYHLLNEYSSENLFFFIELEQFESFSYASLGQQLATAQHIFNTYLTRNSYFEVNLDDKVRRTVTESLEKKNAKTCFESAKRAVYSLLESSYMRFQNTDVFQDMVNQCGELTAHYNDESRAAAVNKLLAYVEQQHLKIYASGNPTAVFQSTTIRRHELIKSMIHEFCRTLVGVEFNYYTPDTSTSSSISEEESDHNNGSAPGTKFRHVGFPNFGNGSSANKKR
;
A
#
# COMPACT_ATOMS: atom_id res chain seq x y z
N ALA A 1 -8.52 12.37 -1.57
CA ALA A 1 -7.98 13.09 -0.40
C ALA A 1 -8.50 12.53 0.93
N PRO A 2 -9.83 12.31 1.15
CA PRO A 2 -10.34 11.77 2.43
C PRO A 2 -9.77 10.41 2.82
N LEU A 3 -9.58 9.50 1.86
CA LEU A 3 -9.01 8.17 2.13
C LEU A 3 -7.59 8.23 2.73
N CYS A 4 -6.81 9.30 2.50
CA CYS A 4 -5.50 9.44 3.15
C CYS A 4 -5.63 9.67 4.66
N TYR A 5 -6.64 10.43 5.09
CA TYR A 5 -6.91 10.67 6.50
C TYR A 5 -7.41 9.41 7.19
N PHE A 6 -8.30 8.67 6.53
CA PHE A 6 -8.75 7.39 7.06
C PHE A 6 -7.60 6.37 7.12
N LEU A 7 -6.76 6.29 6.08
CA LEU A 7 -5.55 5.46 6.10
C LEU A 7 -4.60 5.87 7.24
N TYR A 8 -4.39 7.17 7.46
CA TYR A 8 -3.60 7.68 8.59
C TYR A 8 -4.18 7.21 9.93
N HIS A 9 -5.49 7.28 10.10
CA HIS A 9 -6.15 6.77 11.30
C HIS A 9 -5.90 5.26 11.48
N LEU A 10 -6.12 4.45 10.44
CA LEU A 10 -5.88 3.01 10.48
C LEU A 10 -4.41 2.64 10.73
N LEU A 11 -3.46 3.44 10.22
CA LEU A 11 -2.03 3.27 10.49
C LEU A 11 -1.72 3.42 11.98
N ASN A 12 -2.33 4.40 12.64
CA ASN A 12 -2.19 4.61 14.09
C ASN A 12 -2.90 3.53 14.92
N GLU A 13 -3.98 2.93 14.41
CA GLU A 13 -4.65 1.78 15.03
C GLU A 13 -4.03 0.43 14.67
N TYR A 14 -2.92 0.42 13.91
CA TYR A 14 -2.27 -0.80 13.42
C TYR A 14 -3.19 -1.73 12.62
N SER A 15 -4.18 -1.17 11.91
CA SER A 15 -5.20 -1.90 11.16
C SER A 15 -5.28 -1.48 9.68
N SER A 16 -4.20 -0.93 9.13
CA SER A 16 -4.12 -0.41 7.75
C SER A 16 -4.27 -1.50 6.68
N GLU A 17 -3.88 -2.74 7.00
CA GLU A 17 -4.01 -3.89 6.11
C GLU A 17 -5.46 -4.15 5.68
N ASN A 18 -6.44 -3.81 6.53
CA ASN A 18 -7.86 -3.94 6.18
C ASN A 18 -8.23 -3.07 4.97
N LEU A 19 -7.71 -1.84 4.91
CA LEU A 19 -8.00 -0.92 3.80
C LEU A 19 -7.25 -1.31 2.54
N PHE A 20 -5.97 -1.68 2.67
CA PHE A 20 -5.18 -2.18 1.53
C PHE A 20 -5.81 -3.42 0.91
N PHE A 21 -6.23 -4.38 1.75
CA PHE A 21 -6.90 -5.59 1.29
C PHE A 21 -8.21 -5.25 0.56
N PHE A 22 -9.07 -4.43 1.15
CA PHE A 22 -10.34 -4.05 0.54
C PHE A 22 -10.15 -3.38 -0.83
N ILE A 23 -9.20 -2.45 -0.93
CA ILE A 23 -8.86 -1.78 -2.20
C ILE A 23 -8.37 -2.78 -3.24
N GLU A 24 -7.53 -3.74 -2.84
CA GLU A 24 -7.01 -4.74 -3.76
C GLU A 24 -8.09 -5.71 -4.25
N LEU A 25 -9.10 -6.01 -3.41
CA LEU A 25 -10.29 -6.75 -3.82
C LEU A 25 -11.15 -5.98 -4.83
N GLU A 26 -11.40 -4.69 -4.60
CA GLU A 26 -12.12 -3.82 -5.55
C GLU A 26 -11.42 -3.77 -6.92
N GLN A 27 -10.09 -3.65 -6.92
CA GLN A 27 -9.30 -3.68 -8.15
C GLN A 27 -9.34 -5.07 -8.82
N PHE A 28 -9.23 -6.14 -8.04
CA PHE A 28 -9.30 -7.50 -8.57
C PHE A 28 -10.63 -7.79 -9.26
N GLU A 29 -11.75 -7.33 -8.70
CA GLU A 29 -13.08 -7.56 -9.26
C GLU A 29 -13.38 -6.67 -10.48
N SER A 30 -12.84 -5.46 -10.52
CA SER A 30 -13.02 -4.54 -11.64
C SER A 30 -12.08 -4.80 -12.82
N PHE A 31 -10.96 -5.49 -12.58
CA PHE A 31 -9.95 -5.72 -13.61
C PHE A 31 -10.38 -6.75 -14.66
N SER A 32 -10.11 -6.42 -15.93
CA SER A 32 -10.33 -7.33 -17.07
C SER A 32 -9.06 -8.15 -17.33
N TYR A 33 -9.08 -9.43 -16.93
CA TYR A 33 -7.95 -10.34 -17.11
C TYR A 33 -7.86 -10.90 -18.53
N ALA A 34 -6.64 -11.00 -19.06
CA ALA A 34 -6.39 -11.60 -20.37
C ALA A 34 -6.58 -13.13 -20.38
N SER A 35 -6.47 -13.78 -19.21
CA SER A 35 -6.69 -15.21 -19.06
C SER A 35 -7.08 -15.59 -17.63
N LEU A 36 -7.74 -16.76 -17.49
CA LEU A 36 -8.01 -17.36 -16.16
C LEU A 36 -6.71 -17.61 -15.37
N GLY A 37 -5.62 -17.96 -16.05
CA GLY A 37 -4.32 -18.15 -15.39
C GLY A 37 -3.79 -16.88 -14.75
N GLN A 38 -3.92 -15.73 -15.43
CA GLN A 38 -3.55 -14.42 -14.88
C GLN A 38 -4.44 -14.04 -13.69
N GLN A 39 -5.75 -14.30 -13.79
CA GLN A 39 -6.68 -14.05 -12.71
C GLN A 39 -6.36 -14.90 -11.47
N LEU A 40 -6.10 -16.20 -11.65
CA LEU A 40 -5.71 -17.10 -10.56
C LEU A 40 -4.37 -16.70 -9.93
N ALA A 41 -3.38 -16.29 -10.73
CA ALA A 41 -2.10 -15.81 -10.21
C ALA A 41 -2.28 -14.55 -9.36
N THR A 42 -3.14 -13.63 -9.79
CA THR A 42 -3.46 -12.40 -9.03
C THR A 42 -4.22 -12.74 -7.74
N ALA A 43 -5.20 -13.64 -7.82
CA ALA A 43 -5.94 -14.11 -6.64
C ALA A 43 -5.01 -14.82 -5.63
N GLN A 44 -4.07 -15.63 -6.11
CA GLN A 44 -3.08 -16.27 -5.25
C GLN A 44 -2.14 -15.26 -4.59
N HIS A 45 -1.77 -14.18 -5.29
CA HIS A 45 -0.99 -13.10 -4.71
C HIS A 45 -1.75 -12.44 -3.55
N ILE A 46 -3.00 -12.03 -3.77
CA ILE A 46 -3.87 -11.44 -2.75
C ILE A 46 -4.02 -12.38 -1.55
N PHE A 47 -4.28 -13.67 -1.79
CA PHE A 47 -4.36 -14.68 -0.74
C PHE A 47 -3.08 -14.74 0.08
N ASN A 48 -1.91 -14.78 -0.58
CA ASN A 48 -0.63 -14.87 0.10
C ASN A 48 -0.29 -13.62 0.91
N THR A 49 -0.72 -12.45 0.45
CA THR A 49 -0.46 -11.18 1.12
C THR A 49 -1.36 -10.98 2.36
N TYR A 50 -2.65 -11.30 2.26
CA TYR A 50 -3.60 -10.92 3.32
C TYR A 50 -4.20 -12.09 4.12
N LEU A 51 -4.23 -13.30 3.55
CA LEU A 51 -4.93 -14.44 4.17
C LEU A 51 -3.97 -15.54 4.66
N THR A 52 -2.72 -15.54 4.21
CA THR A 52 -1.70 -16.46 4.73
C THR A 52 -1.30 -16.07 6.15
N ARG A 53 -1.28 -17.08 7.02
CA ARG A 53 -0.87 -16.94 8.42
C ARG A 53 0.55 -16.40 8.54
N ASN A 54 0.75 -15.45 9.43
CA ASN A 54 2.01 -14.74 9.68
C ASN A 54 2.48 -13.85 8.52
N SER A 55 1.61 -13.52 7.57
CA SER A 55 1.91 -12.44 6.64
C SER A 55 2.02 -11.11 7.39
N TYR A 56 2.89 -10.22 6.92
CA TYR A 56 3.02 -8.85 7.48
C TYR A 56 1.73 -8.02 7.33
N PHE A 57 0.85 -8.43 6.43
CA PHE A 57 -0.45 -7.82 6.14
C PHE A 57 -1.60 -8.81 6.36
N GLU A 58 -1.42 -9.84 7.19
CA GLU A 58 -2.51 -10.75 7.55
C GLU A 58 -3.68 -9.96 8.14
N VAL A 59 -4.85 -10.06 7.51
CA VAL A 59 -6.09 -9.45 8.02
C VAL A 59 -6.72 -10.34 9.08
N ASN A 60 -7.30 -9.72 10.11
CA ASN A 60 -7.95 -10.44 11.21
C ASN A 60 -9.34 -10.95 10.81
N LEU A 61 -9.39 -12.05 10.05
CA LEU A 61 -10.64 -12.68 9.62
C LEU A 61 -10.84 -14.06 10.25
N ASP A 62 -12.11 -14.45 10.39
CA ASP A 62 -12.49 -15.78 10.87
C ASP A 62 -11.87 -16.90 10.02
N ASP A 63 -11.40 -17.95 10.69
CA ASP A 63 -10.84 -19.15 10.04
C ASP A 63 -11.78 -19.74 8.96
N LYS A 64 -13.09 -19.62 9.17
CA LYS A 64 -14.11 -20.06 8.20
C LYS A 64 -14.01 -19.30 6.87
N VAL A 65 -13.83 -17.99 6.93
CA VAL A 65 -13.66 -17.13 5.73
C VAL A 65 -12.42 -17.54 4.98
N ARG A 66 -11.29 -17.70 5.68
CA ARG A 66 -10.02 -18.16 5.07
C ARG A 66 -10.20 -19.48 4.32
N ARG A 67 -10.85 -20.48 4.95
CA ARG A 67 -11.14 -21.79 4.31
C ARG A 67 -11.99 -21.66 3.05
N THR A 68 -13.05 -20.83 3.08
CA THR A 68 -13.91 -20.61 1.92
C THR A 68 -13.13 -20.04 0.73
N VAL A 69 -12.21 -19.10 0.98
CA VAL A 69 -11.34 -18.56 -0.08
C VAL A 69 -10.39 -19.65 -0.60
N THR A 70 -9.73 -20.39 0.30
CA THR A 70 -8.81 -21.49 -0.07
C THR A 70 -9.48 -22.51 -0.98
N GLU A 71 -10.65 -23.03 -0.59
CA GLU A 71 -11.39 -24.01 -1.39
C GLU A 71 -11.81 -23.46 -2.76
N SER A 72 -12.13 -22.16 -2.83
CA SER A 72 -12.49 -21.51 -4.09
C SER A 72 -11.31 -21.42 -5.05
N LEU A 73 -10.11 -21.10 -4.54
CA LEU A 73 -8.88 -21.06 -5.32
C LEU A 73 -8.45 -22.45 -5.78
N GLU A 74 -8.55 -23.47 -4.93
CA GLU A 74 -8.28 -24.87 -5.28
C GLU A 74 -9.19 -25.37 -6.40
N LYS A 75 -10.47 -24.97 -6.39
CA LYS A 75 -11.45 -25.27 -7.45
C LYS A 75 -11.29 -24.38 -8.69
N LYS A 76 -10.26 -23.52 -8.75
CA LYS A 76 -9.99 -22.56 -9.82
C LYS A 76 -11.14 -21.55 -10.05
N ASN A 77 -11.97 -21.30 -9.04
CA ASN A 77 -13.04 -20.32 -9.10
C ASN A 77 -12.56 -18.95 -8.61
N ALA A 78 -11.75 -18.26 -9.41
CA ALA A 78 -11.18 -16.98 -9.03
C ALA A 78 -12.21 -15.83 -9.00
N LYS A 79 -13.29 -15.90 -9.79
CA LYS A 79 -14.21 -14.78 -10.00
C LYS A 79 -14.94 -14.34 -8.72
N THR A 80 -15.29 -15.28 -7.86
CA THR A 80 -16.05 -15.01 -6.63
C THR A 80 -15.36 -15.51 -5.36
N CYS A 81 -14.06 -15.84 -5.44
CA CYS A 81 -13.34 -16.46 -4.33
C CYS A 81 -13.27 -15.58 -3.08
N PHE A 82 -13.30 -14.25 -3.23
CA PHE A 82 -13.13 -13.31 -2.13
C PHE A 82 -14.43 -12.70 -1.58
N GLU A 83 -15.61 -13.07 -2.09
CA GLU A 83 -16.90 -12.49 -1.67
C GLU A 83 -17.11 -12.49 -0.14
N SER A 84 -16.78 -13.62 0.51
CA SER A 84 -16.88 -13.75 1.96
C SER A 84 -15.84 -12.89 2.70
N ALA A 85 -14.62 -12.83 2.18
CA ALA A 85 -13.54 -12.04 2.75
C ALA A 85 -13.81 -10.53 2.61
N LYS A 86 -14.36 -10.10 1.48
CA LYS A 86 -14.73 -8.71 1.20
C LYS A 86 -15.75 -8.18 2.19
N ARG A 87 -16.81 -8.95 2.47
CA ARG A 87 -17.83 -8.58 3.46
C ARG A 87 -17.26 -8.52 4.88
N ALA A 88 -16.40 -9.47 5.23
CA ALA A 88 -15.79 -9.52 6.54
C ALA A 88 -14.85 -8.32 6.77
N VAL A 89 -13.95 -8.02 5.83
CA VAL A 89 -13.05 -6.85 5.95
C VAL A 89 -13.81 -5.52 5.89
N TYR A 90 -14.88 -5.43 5.11
CA TYR A 90 -15.74 -4.25 5.11
C TYR A 90 -16.34 -3.97 6.50
N SER A 91 -16.77 -5.02 7.21
CA SER A 91 -17.28 -4.88 8.58
C SER A 91 -16.21 -4.38 9.56
N LEU A 92 -14.95 -4.80 9.39
CA LEU A 92 -13.82 -4.27 10.17
C LEU A 92 -13.58 -2.78 9.87
N LEU A 93 -13.63 -2.41 8.59
CA LEU A 93 -13.47 -1.01 8.16
C LEU A 93 -14.61 -0.13 8.65
N GLU A 94 -15.85 -0.60 8.64
CA GLU A 94 -17.01 0.12 9.18
C GLU A 94 -16.83 0.40 10.67
N SER A 95 -16.37 -0.61 11.44
CA SER A 95 -16.03 -0.44 12.85
C SER A 95 -14.94 0.62 13.06
N SER A 96 -13.86 0.57 12.28
CA SER A 96 -12.80 1.60 12.34
C SER A 96 -13.29 2.97 11.89
N TYR A 97 -14.20 3.04 10.91
CA TYR A 97 -14.77 4.30 10.45
C TYR A 97 -15.61 4.97 11.54
N MET A 98 -16.41 4.20 12.29
CA MET A 98 -17.17 4.73 13.43
C MET A 98 -16.26 5.33 14.51
N ARG A 99 -15.07 4.76 14.73
CA ARG A 99 -14.07 5.35 15.63
C ARG A 99 -13.43 6.59 15.01
N PHE A 100 -13.05 6.52 13.74
CA PHE A 100 -12.46 7.62 12.99
C PHE A 100 -13.28 8.90 13.07
N GLN A 101 -14.60 8.82 12.92
CA GLN A 101 -15.52 9.97 13.00
C GLN A 101 -15.40 10.77 14.31
N ASN A 102 -14.95 10.14 15.39
CA ASN A 102 -14.79 10.76 16.70
C ASN A 102 -13.36 11.26 16.99
N THR A 103 -12.52 11.39 15.95
CA THR A 103 -11.11 11.82 16.11
C THR A 103 -10.85 13.21 15.55
N ASP A 104 -9.82 13.88 16.08
CA ASP A 104 -9.33 15.15 15.53
C ASP A 104 -8.90 15.03 14.07
N VAL A 105 -8.40 13.86 13.67
CA VAL A 105 -8.02 13.55 12.27
C VAL A 105 -9.23 13.65 11.33
N PHE A 106 -10.43 13.27 11.79
CA PHE A 106 -11.64 13.43 11.00
C PHE A 106 -12.05 14.90 10.88
N GLN A 107 -11.92 15.68 11.95
CA GLN A 107 -12.18 17.12 11.90
C GLN A 107 -11.21 17.83 10.95
N ASP A 108 -9.91 17.48 11.00
CA ASP A 108 -8.90 17.96 10.07
C ASP A 108 -9.23 17.60 8.61
N MET A 109 -9.70 16.38 8.39
CA MET A 109 -10.15 15.93 7.07
C MET A 109 -11.32 16.78 6.57
N VAL A 110 -12.34 17.00 7.39
CA VAL A 110 -13.52 17.82 7.03
C VAL A 110 -13.11 19.25 6.72
N ASN A 111 -12.24 19.85 7.53
CA ASN A 111 -11.75 21.21 7.34
C ASN A 111 -10.96 21.38 6.04
N GLN A 112 -10.13 20.39 5.68
CA GLN A 112 -9.29 20.47 4.49
C GLN A 112 -9.98 19.99 3.21
N CYS A 113 -10.87 19.00 3.30
CA CYS A 113 -11.53 18.42 2.13
C CYS A 113 -12.93 18.99 1.88
N GLY A 114 -13.60 19.55 2.89
CA GLY A 114 -15.02 19.88 2.85
C GLY A 114 -15.92 18.64 2.96
N GLU A 115 -17.18 18.83 3.34
CA GLU A 115 -18.12 17.74 3.65
C GLU A 115 -18.65 17.00 2.40
N LEU A 116 -18.74 17.65 1.24
CA LEU A 116 -19.48 17.15 0.06
C LEU A 116 -18.79 17.44 -1.29
N THR A 117 -17.47 17.59 -1.30
CA THR A 117 -16.75 17.86 -2.56
C THR A 117 -16.28 16.54 -3.20
N ALA A 118 -16.61 16.33 -4.48
CA ALA A 118 -16.08 15.20 -5.25
C ALA A 118 -14.72 15.56 -5.92
N HIS A 119 -14.47 16.85 -6.13
CA HIS A 119 -13.25 17.38 -6.71
C HIS A 119 -12.44 18.12 -5.63
N TYR A 120 -11.27 17.58 -5.31
CA TYR A 120 -10.32 18.18 -4.38
C TYR A 120 -9.24 18.91 -5.17
N ASN A 121 -8.93 20.15 -4.77
CA ASN A 121 -7.82 20.89 -5.36
C ASN A 121 -6.47 20.24 -5.01
N ASP A 122 -5.42 20.62 -5.75
CA ASP A 122 -4.09 20.04 -5.57
C ASP A 122 -3.52 20.28 -4.17
N GLU A 123 -3.87 21.41 -3.54
CA GLU A 123 -3.48 21.73 -2.16
C GLU A 123 -4.06 20.72 -1.16
N SER A 124 -5.36 20.42 -1.25
CA SER A 124 -6.02 19.44 -0.38
C SER A 124 -5.47 18.03 -0.59
N ARG A 125 -5.15 17.67 -1.85
CA ARG A 125 -4.51 16.39 -2.17
C ARG A 125 -3.10 16.31 -1.57
N ALA A 126 -2.30 17.36 -1.73
CA ALA A 126 -0.96 17.44 -1.17
C ALA A 126 -0.98 17.40 0.36
N ALA A 127 -1.87 18.16 1.00
CA ALA A 127 -2.00 18.19 2.44
C ALA A 127 -2.41 16.82 3.02
N ALA A 128 -3.27 16.08 2.32
CA ALA A 128 -3.65 14.72 2.66
C ALA A 128 -2.48 13.73 2.55
N VAL A 129 -1.68 13.81 1.49
CA VAL A 129 -0.46 12.99 1.32
C VAL A 129 0.58 13.32 2.38
N ASN A 130 0.78 14.60 2.68
CA ASN A 130 1.73 15.05 3.71
C ASN A 130 1.42 14.47 5.09
N LYS A 131 0.15 14.20 5.43
CA LYS A 131 -0.18 13.50 6.69
C LYS A 131 0.34 12.07 6.72
N LEU A 132 0.28 11.34 5.61
CA LEU A 132 0.86 10.00 5.50
C LEU A 132 2.39 10.03 5.53
N LEU A 133 3.02 11.03 4.88
CA LEU A 133 4.47 11.20 4.92
C LEU A 133 4.98 11.49 6.34
N ALA A 134 4.30 12.38 7.06
CA ALA A 134 4.62 12.70 8.45
C ALA A 134 4.54 11.46 9.36
N TYR A 135 3.55 10.58 9.14
CA TYR A 135 3.50 9.29 9.83
C TYR A 135 4.73 8.44 9.54
N VAL A 136 5.09 8.26 8.26
CA VAL A 136 6.26 7.46 7.87
C VAL A 136 7.54 8.02 8.50
N GLU A 137 7.76 9.32 8.43
CA GLU A 137 8.93 9.98 9.03
C GLU A 137 8.99 9.79 10.55
N GLN A 138 7.87 9.97 11.24
CA GLN A 138 7.79 9.76 12.69
C GLN A 138 8.13 8.31 13.07
N GLN A 139 7.63 7.33 12.32
CA GLN A 139 7.96 5.93 12.57
C GLN A 139 9.44 5.63 12.26
N HIS A 140 9.98 6.22 11.20
CA HIS A 140 11.39 6.08 10.83
C HIS A 140 12.29 6.58 11.97
N LEU A 141 12.03 7.79 12.49
CA LEU A 141 12.79 8.34 13.60
C LEU A 141 12.71 7.46 14.85
N LYS A 142 11.53 6.92 15.20
CA LYS A 142 11.38 5.99 16.34
C LYS A 142 12.24 4.73 16.20
N ILE A 143 12.43 4.24 14.98
CA ILE A 143 13.21 3.02 14.70
C ILE A 143 14.71 3.29 14.74
N TYR A 144 15.16 4.41 14.17
CA TYR A 144 16.59 4.66 13.92
C TYR A 144 17.24 5.65 14.89
N ALA A 145 16.48 6.44 15.66
CA ALA A 145 17.05 7.37 16.64
C ALA A 145 17.52 6.69 17.93
N SER A 146 17.02 5.50 18.26
CA SER A 146 17.49 4.74 19.43
C SER A 146 18.76 3.97 19.11
N GLY A 147 19.92 4.49 19.54
CA GLY A 147 21.20 3.80 19.45
C GLY A 147 21.24 2.52 20.32
N ASN A 148 21.21 1.38 19.65
CA ASN A 148 21.56 0.00 20.07
C ASN A 148 20.54 -0.92 20.80
N PRO A 149 20.39 -2.21 20.38
CA PRO A 149 19.11 -2.93 20.50
C PRO A 149 19.16 -4.44 20.85
N THR A 150 17.99 -5.06 21.05
CA THR A 150 17.81 -6.48 20.72
C THR A 150 17.56 -6.62 19.21
N ALA A 151 18.58 -7.09 18.47
CA ALA A 151 18.65 -7.09 17.00
C ALA A 151 17.47 -7.78 16.27
N VAL A 152 16.82 -8.78 16.88
CA VAL A 152 15.72 -9.54 16.24
C VAL A 152 14.42 -8.73 16.16
N PHE A 153 14.01 -8.07 17.25
CA PHE A 153 12.78 -7.27 17.30
C PHE A 153 12.86 -6.03 16.41
N GLN A 154 14.06 -5.47 16.25
CA GLN A 154 14.29 -4.40 15.28
C GLN A 154 14.14 -4.87 13.85
N SER A 155 14.61 -6.07 13.48
CA SER A 155 14.52 -6.56 12.10
C SER A 155 13.08 -6.68 11.60
N THR A 156 12.16 -7.20 12.42
CA THR A 156 10.73 -7.31 12.07
C THR A 156 10.05 -5.94 12.00
N THR A 157 10.42 -5.03 12.90
CA THR A 157 9.87 -3.67 12.96
C THR A 157 10.33 -2.84 11.76
N ILE A 158 11.63 -2.88 11.43
CA ILE A 158 12.21 -2.27 10.22
C ILE A 158 11.51 -2.82 8.99
N ARG A 159 11.38 -4.14 8.88
CA ARG A 159 10.72 -4.75 7.73
C ARG A 159 9.26 -4.33 7.58
N ARG A 160 8.50 -4.30 8.67
CA ARG A 160 7.11 -3.79 8.64
C ARG A 160 7.07 -2.34 8.19
N HIS A 161 7.98 -1.50 8.70
CA HIS A 161 8.06 -0.09 8.31
C HIS A 161 8.30 0.09 6.81
N GLU A 162 9.28 -0.62 6.23
CA GLU A 162 9.58 -0.55 4.79
C GLU A 162 8.42 -1.03 3.91
N LEU A 163 7.71 -2.09 4.37
CA LEU A 163 6.53 -2.59 3.66
C LEU A 163 5.37 -1.58 3.70
N ILE A 164 5.09 -0.98 4.86
CA ILE A 164 4.06 0.06 4.99
C ILE A 164 4.39 1.29 4.13
N LYS A 165 5.67 1.71 4.13
CA LYS A 165 6.16 2.80 3.29
C LYS A 165 5.92 2.52 1.80
N SER A 166 6.20 1.30 1.36
CA SER A 166 5.94 0.87 -0.02
C SER A 166 4.44 0.87 -0.34
N MET A 167 3.59 0.43 0.59
CA MET A 167 2.13 0.42 0.41
C MET A 167 1.51 1.82 0.34
N ILE A 168 1.98 2.74 1.18
CA ILE A 168 1.56 4.15 1.15
C ILE A 168 1.95 4.81 -0.17
N HIS A 169 3.14 4.52 -0.68
CA HIS A 169 3.59 5.06 -1.96
C HIS A 169 2.69 4.61 -3.10
N GLU A 170 2.43 3.31 -3.18
CA GLU A 170 1.57 2.75 -4.21
C GLU A 170 0.13 3.26 -4.09
N PHE A 171 -0.40 3.38 -2.87
CA PHE A 171 -1.71 3.97 -2.59
C PHE A 171 -1.80 5.42 -3.11
N CYS A 172 -0.81 6.25 -2.82
CA CYS A 172 -0.80 7.64 -3.25
C CYS A 172 -0.65 7.78 -4.78
N ARG A 173 0.20 6.94 -5.38
CA ARG A 173 0.43 6.92 -6.83
C ARG A 173 -0.84 6.51 -7.59
N THR A 174 -1.51 5.45 -7.16
CA THR A 174 -2.63 4.84 -7.89
C THR A 174 -3.98 5.49 -7.60
N LEU A 175 -4.29 5.81 -6.34
CA LEU A 175 -5.61 6.29 -5.94
C LEU A 175 -5.69 7.80 -5.74
N VAL A 176 -4.57 8.43 -5.34
CA VAL A 176 -4.54 9.88 -5.08
C VAL A 176 -4.00 10.64 -6.29
N GLY A 177 -3.24 9.97 -7.18
CA GLY A 177 -2.58 10.57 -8.34
C GLY A 177 -1.40 11.47 -7.98
N VAL A 178 -0.76 11.20 -6.84
CA VAL A 178 0.41 11.95 -6.37
C VAL A 178 1.60 11.00 -6.31
N GLU A 179 2.63 11.31 -7.07
CA GLU A 179 3.92 10.63 -7.02
C GLU A 179 4.90 11.46 -6.18
N PHE A 180 5.68 10.80 -5.33
CA PHE A 180 6.66 11.47 -4.50
C PHE A 180 7.84 10.53 -4.22
N ASN A 181 9.03 11.10 -4.09
CA ASN A 181 10.21 10.36 -3.67
C ASN A 181 10.43 10.54 -2.18
N TYR A 182 10.53 9.43 -1.44
CA TYR A 182 10.95 9.47 -0.03
C TYR A 182 12.41 9.90 0.14
N TYR A 183 13.20 9.86 -0.94
CA TYR A 183 14.57 10.36 -0.99
C TYR A 183 14.61 11.62 -1.84
N THR A 184 14.79 12.78 -1.21
CA THR A 184 15.53 13.86 -1.87
C THR A 184 17.00 13.44 -1.84
N PRO A 185 17.67 13.19 -2.96
CA PRO A 185 19.13 13.14 -2.93
C PRO A 185 19.58 14.51 -2.43
N ASP A 186 20.41 14.54 -1.40
CA ASP A 186 21.02 15.78 -0.92
C ASP A 186 21.66 16.50 -2.11
N THR A 187 21.08 17.62 -2.53
CA THR A 187 21.66 18.51 -3.54
C THR A 187 22.83 19.32 -2.97
N SER A 188 23.51 18.80 -1.94
CA SER A 188 24.72 19.36 -1.35
C SER A 188 25.92 18.44 -1.59
N THR A 189 26.17 18.09 -2.85
CA THR A 189 27.53 17.85 -3.35
C THR A 189 27.63 18.25 -4.81
N SER A 190 27.29 19.50 -5.13
CA SER A 190 27.89 20.19 -6.26
C SER A 190 29.33 20.55 -5.88
N SER A 191 30.25 19.64 -6.10
CA SER A 191 31.68 19.93 -6.12
C SER A 191 32.34 19.04 -7.16
N SER A 192 32.34 19.54 -8.39
CA SER A 192 33.43 19.43 -9.36
C SER A 192 34.19 18.11 -9.42
N ILE A 193 33.97 17.31 -10.47
CA ILE A 193 35.05 16.64 -11.22
C ILE A 193 34.64 16.55 -12.68
N SER A 194 35.55 17.05 -13.52
CA SER A 194 35.61 17.04 -14.97
C SER A 194 35.69 15.63 -15.55
N GLU A 195 35.27 15.53 -16.81
CA GLU A 195 35.45 14.41 -17.72
C GLU A 195 36.91 13.90 -17.75
N GLU A 196 37.11 12.59 -17.66
CA GLU A 196 38.14 11.84 -18.40
C GLU A 196 37.83 10.33 -18.37
N GLU A 197 37.85 9.70 -19.55
CA GLU A 197 37.72 8.26 -19.78
C GLU A 197 38.98 7.48 -19.32
N SER A 198 38.81 6.25 -18.80
CA SER A 198 39.55 5.04 -19.26
C SER A 198 39.33 3.78 -18.39
N ASP A 199 38.91 2.71 -19.07
CA ASP A 199 39.31 1.29 -19.04
C ASP A 199 39.54 0.42 -17.77
N HIS A 200 39.05 -0.84 -17.91
CA HIS A 200 39.47 -2.13 -17.31
C HIS A 200 38.96 -2.65 -15.93
N ASN A 201 37.94 -3.52 -16.02
CA ASN A 201 37.82 -4.93 -15.59
C ASN A 201 38.14 -5.46 -14.14
N ASN A 202 37.09 -6.11 -13.58
CA ASN A 202 37.01 -7.40 -12.83
C ASN A 202 37.03 -7.47 -11.27
N GLY A 203 35.98 -8.10 -10.69
CA GLY A 203 35.99 -8.69 -9.33
C GLY A 203 34.65 -8.74 -8.55
N SER A 204 33.98 -9.91 -8.54
CA SER A 204 32.87 -10.44 -7.68
C SER A 204 32.83 -9.99 -6.20
N ALA A 205 31.75 -9.96 -5.39
CA ALA A 205 30.32 -10.37 -5.36
C ALA A 205 29.64 -9.72 -4.09
N PRO A 206 28.42 -10.11 -3.66
CA PRO A 206 27.11 -9.87 -4.24
C PRO A 206 26.30 -8.85 -3.41
N GLY A 207 25.86 -7.76 -4.03
CA GLY A 207 24.81 -6.91 -3.47
C GLY A 207 23.48 -7.64 -3.53
N THR A 208 22.82 -7.81 -2.39
CA THR A 208 21.48 -8.38 -2.25
C THR A 208 20.51 -7.58 -3.13
N LYS A 209 20.19 -8.11 -4.31
CA LYS A 209 19.07 -7.61 -5.13
C LYS A 209 17.79 -7.87 -4.35
N PHE A 210 17.27 -6.85 -3.70
CA PHE A 210 15.89 -6.86 -3.22
C PHE A 210 14.99 -7.01 -4.44
N ARG A 211 14.33 -8.17 -4.54
CA ARG A 211 13.24 -8.36 -5.50
C ARG A 211 12.17 -7.33 -5.14
N HIS A 212 11.99 -6.38 -6.05
CA HIS A 212 10.81 -5.53 -6.10
C HIS A 212 9.59 -6.46 -5.95
N VAL A 213 8.85 -6.31 -4.87
CA VAL A 213 7.56 -6.99 -4.71
C VAL A 213 6.62 -6.25 -5.65
N GLY A 214 6.70 -6.59 -6.94
CA GLY A 214 5.97 -5.91 -7.99
C GLY A 214 4.49 -6.20 -7.82
N PHE A 215 3.72 -5.16 -7.51
CA PHE A 215 2.30 -5.15 -7.85
C PHE A 215 2.19 -5.29 -9.39
N PRO A 216 1.20 -6.03 -9.90
CA PRO A 216 0.92 -6.02 -11.34
C PRO A 216 0.69 -4.57 -11.78
N ASN A 217 1.43 -4.11 -12.79
CA ASN A 217 1.25 -2.77 -13.33
C ASN A 217 -0.09 -2.70 -14.07
N PHE A 218 -1.13 -2.25 -13.38
CA PHE A 218 -2.46 -2.06 -13.94
C PHE A 218 -2.49 -0.71 -14.69
N GLY A 219 -1.98 -0.72 -15.92
CA GLY A 219 -2.06 0.42 -16.81
C GLY A 219 -3.51 0.79 -17.14
N ASN A 220 -3.81 2.09 -17.07
CA ASN A 220 -5.08 2.67 -17.51
C ASN A 220 -5.37 2.28 -18.97
N GLY A 221 -6.36 1.41 -19.17
CA GLY A 221 -6.99 1.22 -20.47
C GLY A 221 -7.91 2.41 -20.75
N SER A 222 -7.41 3.39 -21.50
CA SER A 222 -8.23 4.48 -22.05
C SER A 222 -9.42 3.92 -22.82
N SER A 223 -10.63 4.27 -22.38
CA SER A 223 -11.86 4.13 -23.16
C SER A 223 -11.75 4.92 -24.46
N ALA A 224 -11.53 4.21 -25.56
CA ALA A 224 -11.67 4.76 -26.89
C ALA A 224 -13.15 4.74 -27.31
N ASN A 225 -13.67 5.95 -27.53
CA ASN A 225 -14.87 6.27 -28.30
C ASN A 225 -15.16 5.28 -29.44
N LYS A 226 -16.40 4.78 -29.53
CA LYS A 226 -16.99 4.46 -30.84
C LYS A 226 -18.50 4.71 -30.86
N LYS A 227 -18.85 5.84 -31.49
CA LYS A 227 -20.16 6.15 -32.05
C LYS A 227 -20.69 4.97 -32.87
N ARG A 228 -21.95 4.61 -32.64
CA ARG A 228 -22.95 4.40 -33.69
C ARG A 228 -24.34 4.46 -33.10
#